data_AF-A0A5S9MAY3-F1
#
_entry.id   AF-A0A5S9MAY3-F1
#
_cell.length_a   1.000
_cell.length_b   1.000
_cell.length_c   1.000
_cell.angle_alpha   90.00
_cell.angle_beta   90.00
_cell.angle_gamma   90.00
#
_symmetry.space_group_name_H-M   'P 1'
#
loop_
_entity.id
_entity.type
_entity.pdbx_description
1 polymer ?
#
loop_
_entity_poly.entity_id
_entity_poly.type
_entity_poly.pdbx_seq_one_letter_code
_entity_poly.pdbx_strand_id
1 'polypeptide(L)'
;MENNHIVSFIGFAPADDPSIVVYVAVDNPKGTIQFGGTVAAPIVGHIMRDSLPEMEKKKRKGQIEKKYQWLDTKTIEVPNLVGGSVSDLESLLINLKIDASGTGSKVVKQSPAAGTKVKEGSTIRLYLNNE
;
A
#
# COMPACT_ATOMS: atom_id res chain seq x y z
N MET A 1 -4.88 -45.14 -10.39
CA MET A 1 -3.93 -44.08 -10.80
C MET A 1 -3.95 -43.06 -9.68
N GLU A 2 -2.91 -43.02 -8.84
CA GLU A 2 -2.83 -42.06 -7.75
C GLU A 2 -2.48 -40.67 -8.29
N ASN A 3 -3.16 -39.64 -7.79
CA ASN A 3 -2.94 -38.22 -8.09
C ASN A 3 -1.56 -37.76 -7.56
N ASN A 4 -0.47 -38.15 -8.24
CA ASN A 4 0.86 -37.65 -7.96
C ASN A 4 1.05 -36.30 -8.66
N HIS A 5 1.03 -35.22 -7.87
CA HIS A 5 1.34 -33.88 -8.34
C HIS A 5 2.59 -33.35 -7.65
N ILE A 6 3.43 -32.66 -8.42
CA ILE A 6 4.48 -31.82 -7.88
C ILE A 6 3.90 -30.43 -7.68
N VAL A 7 3.92 -29.93 -6.45
CA VAL A 7 3.58 -28.54 -6.15
C VAL A 7 4.87 -27.75 -6.03
N SER A 8 4.95 -26.61 -6.71
CA SER A 8 6.15 -25.77 -6.65
C SER A 8 5.82 -24.31 -6.47
N PHE A 9 6.79 -23.59 -5.93
CA PHE A 9 6.75 -22.13 -5.82
C PHE A 9 8.15 -21.59 -6.09
N ILE A 10 8.20 -20.50 -6.86
CA ILE A 10 9.40 -19.71 -7.07
C ILE A 10 9.15 -18.30 -6.54
N GLY A 11 10.10 -17.75 -5.82
CA GLY A 11 10.07 -16.36 -5.40
C GLY A 11 11.46 -15.75 -5.47
N PHE A 12 11.50 -14.42 -5.42
CA PHE A 12 12.73 -13.66 -5.31
C PHE A 12 12.58 -12.55 -4.27
N ALA A 13 13.69 -12.16 -3.66
CA ALA A 13 13.72 -11.07 -2.69
C ALA A 13 15.09 -10.38 -2.66
N PRO A 14 15.17 -9.11 -2.23
CA PRO A 14 14.08 -8.12 -2.15
C PRO A 14 13.34 -7.90 -3.50
N ALA A 15 12.09 -7.42 -3.47
CA ALA A 15 11.26 -7.32 -4.68
C ALA A 15 11.73 -6.24 -5.70
N ASP A 16 12.43 -5.23 -5.22
CA ASP A 16 12.92 -4.05 -5.97
C ASP A 16 14.39 -4.13 -6.33
N ASP A 17 15.17 -4.92 -5.60
CA ASP A 17 16.59 -5.21 -5.84
C ASP A 17 16.82 -6.70 -5.51
N PRO A 18 16.46 -7.64 -6.42
CA PRO A 18 16.53 -9.05 -6.13
C PRO A 18 17.96 -9.53 -5.92
N SER A 19 18.24 -10.11 -4.75
CA SER A 19 19.55 -10.69 -4.42
C SER A 19 19.52 -12.22 -4.31
N ILE A 20 18.35 -12.80 -4.10
CA ILE A 20 18.16 -14.26 -4.03
C ILE A 20 16.89 -14.66 -4.78
N VAL A 21 16.99 -15.79 -5.49
CA VAL A 21 15.85 -16.52 -6.07
C VAL A 21 15.80 -17.88 -5.40
N VAL A 22 14.62 -18.29 -4.93
CA VAL A 22 14.42 -19.59 -4.29
C VAL A 22 13.30 -20.32 -5.02
N TYR A 23 13.60 -21.52 -5.49
CA TYR A 23 12.66 -22.44 -6.09
C TYR A 23 12.53 -23.67 -5.19
N VAL A 24 11.31 -24.03 -4.83
CA VAL A 24 11.01 -25.24 -4.06
C VAL A 24 9.94 -26.02 -4.81
N ALA A 25 10.20 -27.32 -5.00
CA ALA A 25 9.25 -28.29 -5.50
C ALA A 25 9.07 -29.39 -4.46
N VAL A 26 7.81 -29.71 -4.15
CA VAL A 26 7.44 -30.78 -3.21
C VAL A 26 6.74 -31.87 -4.01
N ASP A 27 7.33 -33.06 -3.99
CA ASP A 27 6.76 -34.24 -4.64
C ASP A 27 5.71 -34.89 -3.74
N ASN A 28 4.55 -35.17 -4.31
CA ASN A 28 3.43 -35.89 -3.71
C ASN A 28 3.09 -35.46 -2.26
N PRO A 29 2.74 -34.18 -2.00
CA PRO A 29 2.37 -33.73 -0.66
C PRO A 29 1.07 -34.41 -0.18
N LYS A 30 1.11 -35.08 0.97
CA LYS A 30 -0.03 -35.79 1.57
C LYS A 30 -0.71 -34.96 2.68
N GLY A 31 -2.01 -35.17 2.89
CA GLY A 31 -2.75 -34.60 4.02
C GLY A 31 -2.97 -33.08 3.96
N THR A 32 -2.92 -32.47 2.77
CA THR A 32 -3.04 -31.02 2.59
C THR A 32 -3.68 -30.67 1.24
N ILE A 33 -4.13 -29.42 1.11
CA ILE A 33 -4.59 -28.88 -0.17
C ILE A 33 -3.34 -28.69 -1.06
N GLN A 34 -3.28 -29.42 -2.18
CA GLN A 34 -2.10 -29.49 -3.05
C GLN A 34 -1.98 -28.28 -4.00
N PHE A 35 -1.88 -27.07 -3.45
CA PHE A 35 -1.54 -25.87 -4.22
C PHE A 35 -0.14 -25.38 -3.88
N GLY A 36 0.63 -24.98 -4.91
CA GLY A 36 1.99 -24.45 -4.75
C GLY A 36 2.07 -23.25 -3.79
N GLY A 37 1.03 -22.39 -3.79
CA GLY A 37 0.90 -21.26 -2.87
C GLY A 37 0.68 -21.66 -1.40
N THR A 38 0.14 -22.83 -1.13
CA THR A 38 -0.20 -23.28 0.23
C THR A 38 0.91 -24.15 0.82
N VAL A 39 1.56 -24.96 0.00
CA VAL A 39 2.59 -25.92 0.46
C VAL A 39 4.01 -25.37 0.26
N ALA A 40 4.36 -24.97 -0.97
CA ALA A 40 5.74 -24.59 -1.31
C ALA A 40 6.06 -23.13 -0.97
N ALA A 41 5.10 -22.21 -1.10
CA ALA A 41 5.35 -20.78 -0.84
C ALA A 41 5.76 -20.46 0.62
N PRO A 42 5.15 -21.06 1.67
CA PRO A 42 5.64 -20.86 3.03
C PRO A 42 7.09 -21.31 3.22
N ILE A 43 7.50 -22.42 2.59
CA ILE A 43 8.88 -22.93 2.66
C ILE A 43 9.84 -21.91 2.05
N VAL A 44 9.52 -21.42 0.85
CA VAL A 44 10.28 -20.34 0.18
C VAL A 44 10.38 -19.09 1.06
N GLY A 45 9.27 -18.69 1.70
CA GLY A 45 9.24 -17.55 2.61
C GLY A 45 10.12 -17.72 3.86
N HIS A 46 10.23 -18.92 4.42
CA HIS A 46 11.14 -19.21 5.54
C HIS A 46 12.59 -19.16 5.10
N ILE A 47 12.95 -19.82 3.99
CA ILE A 47 14.30 -19.78 3.44
C ILE A 47 14.74 -18.33 3.22
N MET A 48 13.91 -17.50 2.59
CA MET A 48 14.25 -16.09 2.38
C MET A 48 14.35 -15.29 3.68
N ARG A 49 13.48 -15.55 4.66
CA ARG A 49 13.49 -14.84 5.95
C ARG A 49 14.79 -15.07 6.72
N ASP A 50 15.35 -16.27 6.61
CA ASP A 50 16.58 -16.66 7.30
C ASP A 50 17.83 -16.33 6.47
N SER A 51 17.74 -16.39 5.14
CA SER A 51 18.88 -16.09 4.25
C SER A 51 19.17 -14.60 4.10
N LEU A 52 18.15 -13.75 4.01
CA LEU A 52 18.34 -12.31 3.74
C LEU A 52 19.17 -11.58 4.81
N PRO A 53 19.00 -11.82 6.13
CA PRO A 53 19.84 -11.22 7.16
C PRO A 53 21.32 -11.59 7.02
N GLU A 54 21.63 -12.85 6.68
CA GLU A 54 23.01 -13.32 6.45
C GLU A 54 23.65 -12.68 5.21
N MET A 55 22.83 -12.27 4.25
CA MET A 55 23.24 -11.49 3.08
C MET A 55 23.27 -9.97 3.36
N GLU A 56 23.20 -9.56 4.64
CA GLU A 56 23.16 -8.17 5.11
C GLU A 56 21.95 -7.35 4.58
N LYS A 57 20.94 -8.01 3.99
CA LYS A 57 19.70 -7.38 3.52
C LYS A 57 18.73 -7.22 4.69
N LYS A 58 18.80 -6.07 5.38
CA LYS A 58 17.93 -5.75 6.53
C LYS A 58 16.44 -5.71 6.15
N LYS A 59 15.59 -6.17 7.07
CA LYS A 59 14.13 -6.01 6.96
C LYS A 59 13.77 -4.52 6.92
N ARG A 60 12.92 -4.16 5.96
CA ARG A 60 12.39 -2.80 5.82
C ARG A 60 11.17 -2.61 6.70
N LYS A 61 11.10 -1.46 7.38
CA LYS A 61 9.92 -1.06 8.18
C LYS A 61 8.89 -0.29 7.37
N GLY A 62 9.31 0.36 6.29
CA GLY A 62 8.46 1.15 5.39
C GLY A 62 8.06 0.39 4.13
N GLN A 63 7.00 0.88 3.48
CA GLN A 63 6.62 0.45 2.14
C GLN A 63 7.62 0.97 1.10
N ILE A 64 7.81 0.23 0.01
CA ILE A 64 8.57 0.72 -1.15
C ILE A 64 7.81 1.89 -1.74
N GLU A 65 8.47 3.05 -1.85
CA GLU A 65 7.86 4.21 -2.48
C GLU A 65 7.57 3.92 -3.96
N LYS A 66 6.38 4.31 -4.40
CA LYS A 66 6.04 4.19 -5.82
C LYS A 66 6.91 5.15 -6.61
N LYS A 67 7.69 4.63 -7.56
CA LYS A 67 8.34 5.45 -8.58
C LYS A 67 7.26 5.98 -9.53
N TYR A 68 6.98 7.28 -9.46
CA TYR A 68 6.02 7.94 -10.35
C TYR A 68 6.63 8.13 -11.74
N GLN A 69 5.88 7.75 -12.77
CA GLN A 69 6.15 8.14 -14.15
C GLN A 69 5.50 9.49 -14.46
N TRP A 70 5.92 10.14 -15.55
CA TRP A 70 5.37 11.44 -15.96
C TRP A 70 3.84 11.45 -16.14
N LEU A 71 3.25 10.31 -16.52
CA LEU A 71 1.81 10.16 -16.71
C LEU A 71 1.07 9.67 -15.45
N ASP A 72 1.77 9.36 -14.36
CA ASP A 72 1.13 8.95 -13.12
C ASP A 72 0.56 10.17 -12.39
N THR A 73 -0.68 10.07 -11.93
CA THR A 73 -1.23 11.03 -10.96
C THR A 73 -0.56 10.83 -9.61
N LYS A 74 0.04 11.90 -9.05
CA LYS A 74 0.67 11.84 -7.73
C LYS A 74 -0.38 11.55 -6.66
N THR A 75 0.03 10.81 -5.64
CA THR A 75 -0.78 10.63 -4.43
C THR A 75 -0.26 11.60 -3.38
N ILE A 76 -1.18 12.38 -2.80
CA ILE A 76 -0.89 13.36 -1.77
C ILE A 76 -1.67 13.02 -0.50
N GLU A 77 -1.14 13.44 0.64
CA GLU A 77 -1.82 13.27 1.93
C GLU A 77 -2.79 14.43 2.14
N VAL A 78 -4.02 14.09 2.56
CA VAL A 78 -5.04 15.07 2.89
C VAL A 78 -4.60 15.83 4.14
N PRO A 79 -4.43 17.17 4.08
CA PRO A 79 -4.07 17.96 5.25
C PRO A 79 -5.19 17.96 6.29
N ASN A 80 -4.85 18.32 7.54
CA ASN A 80 -5.85 18.58 8.56
C ASN A 80 -6.38 20.01 8.40
N LEU A 81 -7.66 20.10 8.06
CA LEU A 81 -8.40 21.33 7.76
C LEU A 81 -9.46 21.64 8.83
N VAL A 82 -9.67 20.73 9.78
CA VAL A 82 -10.60 20.95 10.89
C VAL A 82 -10.11 22.12 11.76
N GLY A 83 -10.99 23.10 11.99
CA GLY A 83 -10.69 24.33 12.71
C GLY A 83 -10.04 25.44 11.88
N GLY A 84 -9.65 25.15 10.63
CA GLY A 84 -9.14 26.14 9.69
C GLY A 84 -10.23 27.10 9.18
N SER A 85 -9.79 28.26 8.68
CA SER A 85 -10.66 29.26 8.05
C SER A 85 -10.77 29.01 6.55
N VAL A 86 -11.82 29.53 5.91
CA VAL A 86 -12.05 29.34 4.47
C VAL A 86 -10.94 29.96 3.61
N SER A 87 -10.30 31.03 4.06
CA SER A 87 -9.20 31.69 3.34
C SER A 87 -7.91 30.86 3.32
N ASP A 88 -7.66 30.05 4.34
CA ASP A 88 -6.46 29.19 4.40
C ASP A 88 -6.52 28.05 3.35
N LEU A 89 -7.73 27.75 2.86
CA LEU A 89 -8.01 26.68 1.91
C LEU A 89 -7.65 27.01 0.46
N GLU A 90 -7.46 28.28 0.12
CA GLU A 90 -7.18 28.70 -1.27
C GLU A 90 -5.86 28.11 -1.79
N SER A 91 -4.86 27.99 -0.92
CA SER A 91 -3.57 27.39 -1.24
C SER A 91 -3.66 25.90 -1.62
N LEU A 92 -4.73 25.21 -1.18
CA LEU A 92 -4.94 23.78 -1.41
C LEU A 92 -5.64 23.50 -2.74
N LEU A 93 -6.30 24.51 -3.33
CA LEU A 93 -6.97 24.41 -4.63
C LEU A 93 -6.00 24.10 -5.78
N ILE A 94 -4.70 24.30 -5.55
CA ILE A 94 -3.65 23.97 -6.52
C ILE A 94 -3.59 22.46 -6.78
N ASN A 95 -3.77 21.63 -5.75
CA ASN A 95 -3.59 20.18 -5.84
C ASN A 95 -4.88 19.39 -5.55
N LEU A 96 -5.91 20.01 -4.96
CA LEU A 96 -7.12 19.37 -4.46
C LEU A 96 -8.35 20.21 -4.82
N LYS A 97 -9.47 19.56 -5.12
CA LYS A 97 -10.75 20.26 -5.32
C LYS A 97 -11.47 20.34 -3.98
N ILE A 98 -12.08 21.48 -3.68
CA ILE A 98 -12.80 21.66 -2.41
C ILE A 98 -14.30 21.80 -2.70
N ASP A 99 -15.09 21.02 -1.97
CA ASP A 99 -16.54 21.03 -1.98
C ASP A 99 -17.01 21.38 -0.55
N ALA A 100 -17.33 22.65 -0.33
CA ALA A 100 -17.72 23.16 0.98
C ALA A 100 -19.25 23.17 1.15
N SER A 101 -19.73 22.66 2.28
CA SER A 101 -21.15 22.61 2.63
C SER A 101 -21.37 23.29 3.99
N GLY A 102 -22.24 24.31 4.02
CA GLY A 102 -22.57 25.09 5.22
C GLY A 102 -22.38 26.59 5.00
N THR A 103 -22.84 27.42 5.94
CA THR A 103 -22.78 28.89 5.84
C THR A 103 -21.81 29.54 6.83
N GLY A 104 -21.32 28.81 7.83
CA GLY A 104 -20.38 29.34 8.82
C GLY A 104 -18.94 29.41 8.33
N SER A 105 -18.09 30.05 9.12
CA SER A 105 -16.71 30.39 8.74
C SER A 105 -15.66 29.34 9.16
N LYS A 106 -16.05 28.30 9.92
CA LYS A 106 -15.13 27.30 10.47
C LYS A 106 -15.45 25.90 9.99
N VAL A 107 -14.40 25.17 9.59
CA VAL A 107 -14.50 23.73 9.23
C VAL A 107 -14.67 22.89 10.49
N VAL A 108 -15.82 22.21 10.62
CA VAL A 108 -16.09 21.28 11.73
C VAL A 108 -15.71 19.85 11.38
N LYS A 109 -15.76 19.49 10.10
CA LYS A 109 -15.44 18.15 9.63
C LYS A 109 -14.94 18.19 8.20
N GLN A 110 -14.04 17.27 7.88
CA GLN A 110 -13.58 17.01 6.52
C GLN A 110 -13.79 15.55 6.13
N SER A 111 -13.92 15.30 4.83
CA SER A 111 -13.91 13.98 4.25
C SER A 111 -13.19 14.02 2.89
N PRO A 112 -12.13 13.22 2.68
CA PRO A 112 -11.55 12.23 3.59
C PRO A 112 -10.87 12.82 4.83
N ALA A 113 -10.59 11.96 5.83
CA ALA A 113 -9.91 12.37 7.06
C ALA A 113 -8.46 12.79 6.81
N ALA A 114 -7.91 13.62 7.68
CA ALA A 114 -6.51 14.04 7.62
C ALA A 114 -5.56 12.83 7.61
N GLY A 115 -4.48 12.93 6.83
CA GLY A 115 -3.50 11.86 6.60
C GLY A 115 -3.94 10.79 5.60
N THR A 116 -5.18 10.84 5.09
CA THR A 116 -5.62 9.93 4.02
C THR A 116 -4.87 10.23 2.73
N LYS A 117 -4.37 9.19 2.05
CA LYS A 117 -3.71 9.33 0.75
C LYS A 117 -4.74 9.37 -0.37
N VAL A 118 -4.79 10.47 -1.11
CA VAL A 118 -5.70 10.67 -2.26
C VAL A 118 -4.91 11.05 -3.51
N LYS A 119 -5.50 10.82 -4.69
CA LYS A 119 -4.89 11.29 -5.93
C LYS A 119 -4.96 12.81 -5.99
N GLU A 120 -3.91 13.43 -6.52
CA GLU A 120 -3.93 14.83 -6.90
C GLU A 120 -5.15 15.12 -7.80
N GLY A 121 -5.83 16.23 -7.55
CA GLY A 121 -7.09 16.61 -8.19
C GLY A 121 -8.35 15.97 -7.57
N SER A 122 -8.22 15.14 -6.52
CA SER A 122 -9.37 14.59 -5.80
C SER A 122 -10.16 15.68 -5.07
N THR A 123 -11.46 15.44 -4.90
CA THR A 123 -12.36 16.33 -4.16
C THR A 123 -12.35 16.02 -2.68
N ILE A 124 -12.12 17.05 -1.85
CA ILE A 124 -12.30 17.03 -0.41
C ILE A 124 -13.59 17.76 -0.07
N ARG A 125 -14.45 17.09 0.69
CA ARG A 125 -15.68 17.68 1.23
C ARG A 125 -15.41 18.28 2.60
N LEU A 126 -15.76 19.54 2.76
CA LEU A 126 -15.66 20.27 4.01
C LEU A 126 -17.05 20.60 4.51
N TYR A 127 -17.31 20.28 5.76
CA TYR A 127 -18.54 20.66 6.45
C TYR A 127 -18.19 21.83 7.36
N LEU A 128 -18.84 22.95 7.11
CA LEU A 128 -18.72 24.17 7.90
C LEU A 128 -19.74 24.13 9.03
N ASN A 129 -19.49 24.85 10.12
CA ASN A 129 -20.53 25.05 11.13
C ASN A 129 -21.74 25.78 10.50
N ASN A 130 -22.94 25.48 10.98
CA ASN A 130 -24.03 26.44 10.91
C ASN A 130 -23.83 27.36 12.11
N GLU A 131 -23.95 28.68 11.93
CA GLU A 131 -23.80 29.65 13.04
C GLU A 131 -24.55 29.24 14.31
#